data_AF-A0A419IY80-F1
#
_entry.id   AF-A0A419IY80-F1
#
_cell.length_a   1.000
_cell.length_b   1.000
_cell.length_c   1.000
_cell.angle_alpha   90.00
_cell.angle_beta   90.00
_cell.angle_gamma   90.00
#
_symmetry.space_group_name_H-M   'P 1'
#
loop_
_entity.id
_entity.type
_entity.pdbx_description
1 polymer ?
#
loop_
_entity_poly.entity_id
_entity_poly.type
_entity_poly.pdbx_seq_one_letter_code
_entity_poly.pdbx_strand_id
1 'polypeptide(L)'
;ACVDNSRILTIASAMAAEGGLSDEIAGMPAVGIAPEWMSEKAIAIGCYFAASGVPVIFGGESPVGASKEVEKIMTKVWLERYMGALHFEPDPEKMLAMALDYIDKAREGLKLRKYEPGKFGAERVLMDMAARREIKAAHAGVGGINESES
;
A
#
# COMPACT_ATOMS: atom_id res chain seq x y z
N ALA A 1 -2.07 5.43 -16.36
CA ALA A 1 -1.60 4.33 -17.22
C ALA A 1 -0.41 3.63 -16.57
N CYS A 2 0.00 2.41 -17.00
CA CYS A 2 1.13 1.70 -16.38
C CYS A 2 2.46 2.48 -16.44
N VAL A 3 2.64 3.31 -17.47
CA VAL A 3 3.80 4.21 -17.59
C VAL A 3 3.80 5.34 -16.56
N ASP A 4 2.63 5.70 -16.01
CA ASP A 4 2.51 6.74 -14.98
C ASP A 4 2.95 6.25 -13.60
N ASN A 5 3.24 4.96 -13.41
CA ASN A 5 3.87 4.47 -12.19
C ASN A 5 5.23 5.14 -11.92
N SER A 6 5.90 5.63 -12.97
CA SER A 6 7.08 6.49 -12.85
C SER A 6 6.83 7.75 -12.00
N ARG A 7 5.61 8.31 -12.05
CA ARG A 7 5.24 9.50 -11.26
C ARG A 7 5.24 9.23 -9.77
N ILE A 8 4.97 7.98 -9.34
CA ILE A 8 5.03 7.59 -7.93
C ILE A 8 6.48 7.73 -7.43
N LEU A 9 7.46 7.28 -8.23
CA LEU A 9 8.87 7.45 -7.91
C LEU A 9 9.32 8.91 -7.99
N THR A 10 8.77 9.71 -8.91
CA THR A 10 9.00 11.17 -8.90
C THR A 10 8.55 11.80 -7.59
N ILE A 11 7.36 11.45 -7.10
CA ILE A 11 6.83 11.97 -5.82
C ILE A 11 7.68 11.46 -4.65
N ALA A 12 8.01 10.18 -4.61
CA ALA A 12 8.87 9.62 -3.55
C ALA A 12 10.26 10.27 -3.53
N SER A 13 10.83 10.55 -4.70
CA SER A 13 12.10 11.27 -4.83
C SER A 13 11.98 12.70 -4.31
N ALA A 14 10.88 13.39 -4.61
CA ALA A 14 10.63 14.74 -4.09
C ALA A 14 10.45 14.73 -2.57
N MET A 15 9.76 13.72 -2.00
CA MET A 15 9.61 13.56 -0.55
C MET A 15 10.96 13.31 0.13
N ALA A 16 11.82 12.49 -0.46
CA ALA A 16 13.16 12.25 0.04
C ALA A 16 14.04 13.51 -0.04
N ALA A 17 13.94 14.26 -1.14
CA ALA A 17 14.71 15.50 -1.33
C ALA A 17 14.27 16.64 -0.41
N GLU A 18 12.97 16.78 -0.16
CA GLU A 18 12.43 17.72 0.83
C GLU A 18 12.83 17.31 2.26
N GLY A 19 12.91 16.00 2.50
CA GLY A 19 13.29 15.43 3.79
C GLY A 19 12.17 15.51 4.83
N GLY A 20 12.53 15.29 6.09
CA GLY A 20 11.59 15.34 7.23
C GLY A 20 10.75 14.07 7.46
N LEU A 21 10.75 13.13 6.51
CA LEU A 21 10.20 11.78 6.69
C LEU A 21 11.27 10.68 6.59
N SER A 22 11.86 10.52 5.40
CA SER A 22 13.02 9.66 5.12
C SER A 22 13.95 10.41 4.19
N ASP A 23 15.26 10.22 4.32
CA ASP A 23 16.28 10.91 3.51
C ASP A 23 16.48 10.27 2.12
N GLU A 24 15.92 9.08 1.91
CA GLU A 24 15.95 8.34 0.65
C GLU A 24 14.60 7.67 0.38
N ILE A 25 14.38 7.18 -0.86
CA ILE A 25 13.15 6.44 -1.21
C ILE A 25 13.05 5.17 -0.37
N ALA A 26 14.19 4.48 -0.20
CA ALA A 26 14.32 3.33 0.64
C ALA A 26 14.04 3.72 2.12
N GLY A 27 13.14 3.01 2.78
CA GLY A 27 12.70 3.36 4.14
C GLY A 27 11.48 4.28 4.21
N MET A 28 11.00 4.83 3.09
CA MET A 28 9.66 5.43 3.05
C MET A 28 8.61 4.37 3.42
N PRO A 29 7.57 4.71 4.22
CA PRO A 29 6.52 3.76 4.60
C PRO A 29 5.53 3.55 3.46
N ALA A 30 5.98 2.83 2.42
CA ALA A 30 5.25 2.58 1.18
C ALA A 30 5.50 1.16 0.66
N VAL A 31 4.53 0.62 -0.07
CA VAL A 31 4.58 -0.72 -0.68
C VAL A 31 3.86 -0.70 -2.03
N GLY A 32 4.43 -1.37 -3.02
CA GLY A 32 3.77 -1.62 -4.31
C GLY A 32 2.95 -2.90 -4.26
N ILE A 33 1.74 -2.90 -4.82
CA ILE A 33 0.87 -4.09 -4.83
C ILE A 33 0.33 -4.30 -6.25
N ALA A 34 0.54 -5.48 -6.80
CA ALA A 34 0.04 -5.92 -8.10
C ALA A 34 -0.69 -7.27 -7.94
N PRO A 35 -1.94 -7.26 -7.42
CA PRO A 35 -2.65 -8.48 -7.01
C PRO A 35 -3.05 -9.36 -8.20
N GLU A 36 -3.26 -8.77 -9.37
CA GLU A 36 -3.69 -9.45 -10.58
C GLU A 36 -2.72 -9.15 -11.73
N TRP A 37 -1.43 -9.31 -11.47
CA TRP A 37 -0.43 -9.11 -12.52
C TRP A 37 -0.62 -10.16 -13.62
N MET A 38 -0.37 -9.75 -14.87
CA MET A 38 -0.54 -10.61 -16.03
C MET A 38 0.60 -10.44 -17.04
N SER A 39 1.13 -9.23 -17.19
CA SER A 39 2.10 -8.91 -18.25
C SER A 39 3.51 -8.79 -17.71
N GLU A 40 4.49 -9.07 -18.55
CA GLU A 40 5.92 -8.85 -18.27
C GLU A 40 6.22 -7.41 -17.85
N LYS A 41 5.43 -6.45 -18.35
CA LYS A 41 5.50 -5.05 -17.91
C LYS A 41 5.24 -4.89 -16.42
N ALA A 42 4.34 -5.67 -15.82
CA ALA A 42 4.07 -5.62 -14.38
C ALA A 42 5.27 -6.10 -13.57
N ILE A 43 5.93 -7.18 -14.01
CA ILE A 43 7.17 -7.67 -13.40
C ILE A 43 8.27 -6.61 -13.51
N ALA A 44 8.47 -6.03 -14.70
CA ALA A 44 9.46 -4.97 -14.90
C ALA A 44 9.20 -3.76 -13.99
N ILE A 45 7.93 -3.40 -13.78
CA ILE A 45 7.52 -2.36 -12.84
C ILE A 45 7.93 -2.74 -11.42
N GLY A 46 7.54 -3.93 -10.94
CA GLY A 46 7.93 -4.35 -9.60
C GLY A 46 9.43 -4.38 -9.40
N CYS A 47 10.20 -4.86 -10.39
CA CYS A 47 11.66 -4.90 -10.34
C CYS A 47 12.27 -3.52 -10.12
N TYR A 48 11.86 -2.48 -10.88
CA TYR A 48 12.45 -1.16 -10.70
C TYR A 48 11.98 -0.47 -9.40
N PHE A 49 10.77 -0.78 -8.90
CA PHE A 49 10.33 -0.32 -7.57
C PHE A 49 11.15 -0.95 -6.45
N ALA A 50 11.34 -2.28 -6.48
CA ALA A 50 12.16 -2.99 -5.51
C ALA A 50 13.62 -2.55 -5.54
N ALA A 51 14.19 -2.35 -6.73
CA ALA A 51 15.54 -1.79 -6.88
C ALA A 51 15.65 -0.34 -6.37
N SER A 52 14.56 0.43 -6.37
CA SER A 52 14.49 1.79 -5.81
C SER A 52 14.18 1.81 -4.30
N GLY A 53 14.06 0.65 -3.66
CA GLY A 53 13.82 0.50 -2.23
C GLY A 53 12.36 0.49 -1.78
N VAL A 54 11.44 0.20 -2.70
CA VAL A 54 10.02 -0.01 -2.37
C VAL A 54 9.69 -1.50 -2.48
N PRO A 55 9.34 -2.19 -1.38
CA PRO A 55 8.86 -3.57 -1.44
C PRO A 55 7.63 -3.70 -2.36
N VAL A 56 7.56 -4.78 -3.13
CA VAL A 56 6.46 -5.05 -4.06
C VAL A 56 5.90 -6.45 -3.83
N ILE A 57 4.57 -6.53 -3.76
CA ILE A 57 3.82 -7.77 -3.56
C ILE A 57 2.98 -8.03 -4.81
N PHE A 58 3.27 -9.14 -5.48
CA PHE A 58 2.49 -9.68 -6.57
C PHE A 58 1.49 -10.71 -6.06
N GLY A 59 0.31 -10.78 -6.65
CA GLY A 59 -0.61 -11.89 -6.43
C GLY A 59 -0.27 -13.12 -7.30
N GLY A 60 -0.99 -14.22 -7.09
CA GLY A 60 -0.83 -15.42 -7.91
C GLY A 60 0.50 -16.16 -7.71
N GLU A 61 0.86 -16.99 -8.69
CA GLU A 61 2.03 -17.86 -8.61
C GLU A 61 3.34 -17.16 -8.99
N SER A 62 4.43 -17.52 -8.33
CA SER A 62 5.76 -17.02 -8.64
C SER A 62 6.30 -17.66 -9.93
N PRO A 63 6.75 -16.88 -10.94
CA PRO A 63 7.37 -17.42 -12.15
C PRO A 63 8.75 -18.06 -11.86
N VAL A 64 9.30 -17.85 -10.66
CA VAL A 64 10.59 -18.40 -10.21
C VAL A 64 10.44 -19.36 -9.02
N GLY A 65 9.22 -19.77 -8.68
CA GLY A 65 8.93 -20.59 -7.49
C GLY A 65 9.64 -21.94 -7.43
N ALA A 66 10.15 -22.43 -8.57
CA ALA A 66 10.96 -23.63 -8.63
C ALA A 66 12.40 -23.44 -8.09
N SER A 67 12.89 -22.20 -7.98
CA SER A 67 14.27 -21.89 -7.58
C SER A 67 14.31 -21.17 -6.23
N LYS A 68 14.59 -21.93 -5.17
CA LYS A 68 14.75 -21.40 -3.80
C LYS A 68 15.83 -20.32 -3.70
N GLU A 69 16.89 -20.41 -4.51
CA GLU A 69 17.96 -19.42 -4.49
C GLU A 69 17.50 -18.10 -5.10
N VAL A 70 16.76 -18.14 -6.21
CA VAL A 70 16.22 -16.92 -6.84
C VAL A 70 15.17 -16.28 -5.95
N GLU A 71 14.29 -17.07 -5.33
CA GLU A 71 13.33 -16.58 -4.33
C GLU A 71 14.05 -15.90 -3.15
N LYS A 72 15.10 -16.52 -2.60
CA LYS A 72 15.90 -15.94 -1.53
C LYS A 72 16.57 -14.63 -1.96
N ILE A 73 17.09 -14.56 -3.19
CA ILE A 73 17.71 -13.35 -3.71
C ILE A 73 16.68 -12.20 -3.75
N MET A 74 15.51 -12.43 -4.33
CA MET A 74 14.51 -11.37 -4.51
C MET A 74 13.78 -10.97 -3.22
N THR A 75 13.65 -11.89 -2.25
CA THR A 75 12.91 -11.63 -0.99
C THR A 75 13.81 -11.15 0.14
N LYS A 76 15.06 -11.65 0.24
CA LYS A 76 15.96 -11.38 1.37
C LYS A 76 17.17 -10.56 0.97
N VAL A 77 17.90 -11.01 -0.06
CA VAL A 77 19.15 -10.33 -0.46
C VAL A 77 18.85 -8.93 -1.00
N TRP A 78 17.76 -8.76 -1.75
CA TRP A 78 17.34 -7.44 -2.21
C TRP A 78 16.85 -6.55 -1.07
N LEU A 79 16.13 -7.12 -0.10
CA LEU A 79 15.69 -6.38 1.09
C LEU A 79 16.89 -5.85 1.87
N GLU A 80 17.92 -6.66 2.06
CA GLU A 80 19.15 -6.24 2.75
C GLU A 80 19.94 -5.18 1.97
N ARG A 81 19.94 -5.24 0.64
CA ARG A 81 20.75 -4.35 -0.21
C ARG A 81 20.08 -3.04 -0.57
N TYR A 82 18.78 -3.06 -0.77
CA TYR A 82 18.02 -1.95 -1.33
C TYR A 82 16.85 -1.52 -0.44
N MET A 83 16.52 -2.27 0.62
CA MET A 83 15.27 -2.16 1.39
C MET A 83 13.99 -2.43 0.58
N GLY A 84 14.13 -2.93 -0.65
CA GLY A 84 13.03 -3.40 -1.48
C GLY A 84 13.10 -4.92 -1.67
N ALA A 85 11.94 -5.55 -1.82
CA ALA A 85 11.81 -6.98 -2.02
C ALA A 85 10.71 -7.28 -3.04
N LEU A 86 10.76 -8.43 -3.69
CA LEU A 86 9.67 -8.95 -4.51
C LEU A 86 9.06 -10.18 -3.85
N HIS A 87 7.75 -10.13 -3.64
CA HIS A 87 6.96 -11.25 -3.11
C HIS A 87 5.91 -11.67 -4.11
N PHE A 88 5.56 -12.95 -4.09
CA PHE A 88 4.41 -13.52 -4.79
C PHE A 88 3.55 -14.23 -3.75
N GLU A 89 2.33 -13.76 -3.53
CA GLU A 89 1.41 -14.30 -2.55
C GLU A 89 0.00 -14.41 -3.13
N PRO A 90 -0.53 -15.62 -3.31
CA PRO A 90 -1.86 -15.81 -3.89
C PRO A 90 -3.02 -15.42 -2.96
N ASP A 91 -2.81 -15.34 -1.65
CA ASP A 91 -3.86 -15.01 -0.68
C ASP A 91 -3.97 -13.48 -0.46
N PRO A 92 -5.09 -12.84 -0.84
CA PRO A 92 -5.27 -11.40 -0.67
C PRO A 92 -5.19 -10.92 0.78
N GLU A 93 -5.60 -11.74 1.75
CA GLU A 93 -5.54 -11.37 3.16
C GLU A 93 -4.09 -11.34 3.66
N LYS A 94 -3.26 -12.29 3.21
CA LYS A 94 -1.82 -12.28 3.50
C LYS A 94 -1.10 -11.16 2.79
N MET A 95 -1.48 -10.83 1.55
CA MET A 95 -0.94 -9.66 0.85
C MET A 95 -1.18 -8.38 1.66
N LEU A 96 -2.40 -8.19 2.16
CA LEU A 96 -2.73 -7.05 3.02
C LEU A 96 -1.90 -7.06 4.31
N ALA A 97 -1.82 -8.21 4.99
CA ALA A 97 -1.04 -8.34 6.22
C ALA A 97 0.44 -7.99 5.98
N MET A 98 1.04 -8.47 4.88
CA MET A 98 2.43 -8.13 4.51
C MET A 98 2.59 -6.66 4.15
N ALA A 99 1.65 -6.07 3.42
CA ALA A 99 1.68 -4.66 3.07
C ALA A 99 1.70 -3.78 4.33
N LEU A 100 0.84 -4.08 5.30
CA LEU A 100 0.81 -3.38 6.58
C LEU A 100 2.09 -3.59 7.38
N ASP A 101 2.60 -4.82 7.43
CA ASP A 101 3.86 -5.15 8.12
C ASP A 101 5.06 -4.36 7.55
N TYR A 102 5.17 -4.22 6.22
CA TYR A 102 6.20 -3.37 5.60
C TYR A 102 6.06 -1.90 5.99
N ILE A 103 4.84 -1.36 5.94
CA ILE A 103 4.57 0.02 6.31
C ILE A 103 4.91 0.25 7.78
N ASP A 104 4.46 -0.62 8.68
CA ASP A 104 4.68 -0.49 10.11
C ASP A 104 6.17 -0.58 10.46
N LYS A 105 6.90 -1.54 9.89
CA LYS A 105 8.37 -1.65 10.08
C LYS A 105 9.12 -0.42 9.58
N ALA A 106 8.73 0.12 8.43
CA ALA A 106 9.32 1.36 7.92
C ALA A 106 9.02 2.54 8.87
N ARG A 107 7.78 2.67 9.36
CA ARG A 107 7.40 3.69 10.33
C ARG A 107 8.18 3.56 11.64
N GLU A 108 8.38 2.34 12.13
CA GLU A 108 9.20 2.05 13.31
C GLU A 108 10.67 2.43 13.09
N GLY A 109 11.25 2.09 11.94
CA GLY A 109 12.61 2.48 11.54
C GLY A 109 12.79 4.00 11.52
N LEU A 110 11.77 4.73 11.07
CA LEU A 110 11.70 6.19 11.07
C LEU A 110 11.30 6.79 12.44
N LYS A 111 11.08 5.96 13.46
CA LYS A 111 10.68 6.37 14.82
C LYS A 111 9.41 7.23 14.84
N LEU A 112 8.50 6.97 13.91
CA LEU A 112 7.22 7.66 13.86
C LEU A 112 6.35 7.25 15.03
N ARG A 113 5.49 8.16 15.48
CA ARG A 113 4.47 7.83 16.49
C ARG A 113 3.59 6.70 15.97
N LYS A 114 3.24 5.78 16.87
CA LYS A 114 2.30 4.70 16.57
C LYS A 114 0.99 5.31 16.08
N TYR A 115 0.44 4.73 15.02
CA TYR A 115 -0.87 5.13 14.54
C TYR A 115 -1.92 4.83 15.61
N GLU A 116 -2.72 5.82 15.94
CA GLU A 116 -3.84 5.72 16.87
C GLU A 116 -5.10 6.14 16.11
N PRO A 117 -6.09 5.24 15.95
CA PRO A 117 -7.37 5.56 15.33
C PRO A 117 -8.00 6.80 15.98
N GLY A 118 -8.60 7.67 15.16
CA GLY A 118 -9.21 8.94 15.59
C GLY A 118 -8.27 10.06 16.05
N LYS A 119 -6.94 9.86 16.15
CA LYS A 119 -6.00 10.87 16.68
C LYS A 119 -5.43 11.83 15.64
N PHE A 120 -5.29 11.39 14.39
CA PHE A 120 -4.56 12.14 13.34
C PHE A 120 -5.46 12.66 12.19
N GLY A 121 -6.78 12.75 12.41
CA GLY A 121 -7.76 13.30 11.47
C GLY A 121 -9.16 12.74 11.70
N ALA A 122 -10.17 13.29 11.02
CA ALA A 122 -11.52 12.74 11.05
C ALA A 122 -11.56 11.41 10.29
N GLU A 123 -11.52 10.30 11.03
CA GLU A 123 -11.55 8.94 10.48
C GLU A 123 -12.92 8.68 9.83
N ARG A 124 -12.92 8.43 8.52
CA ARG A 124 -14.12 8.03 7.79
C ARG A 124 -14.22 6.52 7.80
N VAL A 125 -15.10 5.99 8.63
CA VAL A 125 -15.40 4.56 8.66
C VAL A 125 -16.11 4.18 7.37
N LEU A 126 -15.53 3.26 6.60
CA LEU A 126 -16.18 2.70 5.42
C LEU A 126 -17.31 1.77 5.88
N MET A 127 -18.51 2.32 5.97
CA MET A 127 -19.71 1.55 6.34
C MET A 127 -20.10 0.63 5.20
N ASP A 128 -20.45 -0.61 5.54
CA ASP A 128 -21.08 -1.54 4.61
C ASP A 128 -22.51 -1.09 4.23
N MET A 129 -23.13 -1.78 3.28
CA MET A 129 -24.47 -1.41 2.82
C MET A 129 -25.57 -1.64 3.86
N ALA A 130 -25.35 -2.52 4.85
CA ALA A 130 -26.31 -2.76 5.92
C ALA A 130 -26.27 -1.62 6.94
N ALA A 131 -25.09 -1.28 7.43
CA ALA A 131 -24.82 -0.14 8.31
C ALA A 131 -25.28 1.20 7.68
N ARG A 132 -25.09 1.37 6.36
CA ARG A 132 -25.61 2.56 5.64
C ARG A 132 -27.15 2.63 5.63
N ARG A 133 -27.83 1.47 5.54
CA ARG A 133 -29.31 1.41 5.56
C ARG A 133 -29.86 1.74 6.94
N GLU A 134 -29.22 1.27 8.00
CA GLU A 134 -29.62 1.57 9.38
C GLU A 134 -29.50 3.07 9.70
N ILE A 135 -28.44 3.73 9.24
CA ILE A 135 -28.26 5.18 9.42
C ILE A 135 -29.33 5.97 8.65
N LYS A 136 -29.66 5.55 7.43
CA LYS A 136 -30.70 6.20 6.62
C LYS A 136 -32.09 6.06 7.26
N ALA A 137 -32.37 4.91 7.86
CA ALA A 137 -33.60 4.68 8.62
C ALA A 137 -33.64 5.50 9.92
N ALA A 138 -32.49 5.65 10.61
CA ALA A 138 -32.38 6.47 11.81
C ALA A 138 -32.56 7.99 11.53
N HIS A 139 -32.09 8.48 10.38
CA HIS A 139 -32.32 9.87 9.95
C HIS A 139 -33.76 10.14 9.46
N ALA A 140 -34.50 9.13 9.00
CA ALA A 140 -35.91 9.29 8.64
C ALA A 140 -36.83 9.56 9.85
N GLY A 141 -36.32 9.40 11.08
CA GLY A 141 -37.07 9.65 12.32
C GLY A 141 -36.90 11.04 12.93
N VAL A 142 -36.05 11.92 12.37
CA VAL A 142 -35.80 13.27 12.91
C VAL A 142 -36.07 14.32 11.85
N GLY A 143 -37.32 14.80 11.81
CA GLY A 143 -37.66 16.13 11.28
C GLY A 143 -38.03 16.18 9.80
N GLY A 144 -39.34 16.25 9.53
CA GLY A 144 -39.83 16.83 8.29
C GLY A 144 -39.59 18.34 8.25
N ILE A 145 -39.37 18.86 7.04
CA ILE A 145 -39.62 20.25 6.67
C ILE A 145 -40.16 20.25 5.24
N ASN A 146 -41.30 20.94 5.09
CA ASN A 146 -42.19 20.93 3.95
C ASN A 146 -41.52 21.41 2.65
N GLU A 147 -41.68 20.65 1.57
CA GLU A 147 -41.58 21.15 0.21
C GLU A 147 -42.85 21.97 -0.11
N SER A 148 -42.85 23.25 0.26
CA SER A 148 -43.72 24.25 -0.34
C SER A 148 -43.17 25.64 -0.06
N GLU A 149 -42.49 26.23 -1.04
CA GLU A 149 -42.69 27.60 -1.54
C GLU A 149 -41.51 28.06 -2.44
N SER A 150 -41.91 28.64 -3.58
CA SER A 150 -41.18 29.29 -4.69
C SER A 150 -40.22 28.45 -5.54
#